data_AF-A0A9E3EM54-F1
#
_entry.id   AF-A0A9E3EM54-F1
#
_cell.length_a   1.000
_cell.length_b   1.000
_cell.length_c   1.000
_cell.angle_alpha   90.00
_cell.angle_beta   90.00
_cell.angle_gamma   90.00
#
_symmetry.space_group_name_H-M   'P 1'
#
loop_
_entity.id
_entity.type
_entity.pdbx_description
1 polymer ?
#
loop_
_entity_poly.entity_id
_entity_poly.type
_entity_poly.pdbx_seq_one_letter_code
_entity_poly.pdbx_strand_id
1 'polypeptide(L)'
;MAEMHDGKYRVPGQDDEDDLEHLLLQGVTLQQETRPDDPPRILSPEEDDDEEEVSSSSDVQGALGLYAEAAQDMATASVELGLGRHFACADFCNQATEKAAQSVSLLRFGRRSTYNHDLRALGALIGAPVEIQDEMDILSPFHPEAFYADTPPEEADAVINAEQASSYIQSARKVMRWAKTIVLA
;
A
#
# COMPACT_ATOMS: atom_id res chain seq x y z
N MET A 1 54.82 13.84 -41.15
CA MET A 1 53.46 13.82 -41.72
C MET A 1 52.89 12.44 -41.46
N ALA A 2 51.87 12.36 -40.62
CA ALA A 2 51.01 11.20 -40.45
C ALA A 2 49.63 11.76 -40.06
N GLU A 3 48.70 11.75 -41.02
CA GLU A 3 47.29 12.00 -40.77
C GLU A 3 46.72 10.88 -39.91
N MET A 4 45.98 11.25 -38.87
CA MET A 4 44.97 10.39 -38.26
C MET A 4 43.65 11.16 -38.25
N HIS A 5 42.67 10.58 -38.95
CA HIS A 5 41.26 10.99 -38.95
C HIS A 5 40.72 11.04 -37.52
N ASP A 6 40.20 12.20 -37.11
CA ASP A 6 39.46 12.35 -35.86
C ASP A 6 37.97 12.12 -36.12
N GLY A 7 37.54 10.88 -35.84
CA GLY A 7 36.15 10.46 -35.94
C GLY A 7 35.35 10.97 -34.75
N LYS A 8 34.45 11.93 -35.00
CA LYS A 8 33.42 12.36 -34.04
C LYS A 8 32.49 11.20 -33.69
N TYR A 9 32.74 10.53 -32.56
CA TYR A 9 31.72 9.71 -31.90
C TYR A 9 30.84 10.64 -31.06
N ARG A 10 29.61 10.87 -31.53
CA ARG A 10 28.52 11.46 -30.74
C ARG A 10 27.95 10.37 -29.83
N VAL A 11 27.98 10.61 -28.52
CA VAL A 11 27.22 9.82 -27.54
C VAL A 11 25.78 10.35 -27.54
N PRO A 12 24.75 9.52 -27.75
CA PRO A 12 23.36 9.93 -27.58
C PRO A 12 22.99 9.89 -26.09
N GLY A 13 22.39 10.97 -25.58
CA GLY A 13 21.83 11.02 -24.22
C GLY A 13 22.23 12.22 -23.36
N GLN A 14 22.67 13.34 -23.95
CA GLN A 14 23.01 14.56 -23.18
C GLN A 14 22.03 15.72 -23.40
N ASP A 15 20.96 15.54 -24.18
CA ASP A 15 19.99 16.60 -24.47
C ASP A 15 18.70 16.49 -23.61
N ASP A 16 18.57 15.48 -22.75
CA ASP A 16 17.30 15.18 -22.04
C ASP A 16 17.22 15.78 -20.62
N GLU A 17 18.33 16.24 -20.03
CA GLU A 17 18.33 16.75 -18.65
C GLU A 17 17.79 18.19 -18.54
N ASP A 18 18.13 19.04 -19.51
CA ASP A 18 17.69 20.45 -19.53
C ASP A 18 16.18 20.57 -19.79
N ASP A 19 15.60 19.65 -20.58
CA ASP A 19 14.17 19.62 -20.90
C ASP A 19 13.32 19.18 -19.70
N LEU A 20 13.83 18.27 -18.86
CA LEU A 20 13.17 17.81 -17.64
C LEU A 20 13.10 18.91 -16.57
N GLU A 21 14.18 19.68 -16.41
CA GLU A 21 14.24 20.78 -15.45
C GLU A 21 13.27 21.92 -15.84
N HIS A 22 13.13 22.18 -17.14
CA HIS A 22 12.19 23.16 -17.67
C HIS A 22 10.71 22.76 -17.48
N LEU A 23 10.38 21.46 -17.62
CA LEU A 23 9.03 20.92 -17.40
C LEU A 23 8.60 20.98 -15.93
N LEU A 24 9.55 20.78 -15.00
CA LEU A 24 9.29 20.87 -13.56
C LEU A 24 9.10 22.32 -13.09
N LEU A 25 9.83 23.27 -13.68
CA LEU A 25 9.73 24.69 -13.34
C LEU A 25 8.48 25.38 -13.91
N GLN A 26 8.01 24.96 -15.09
CA GLN A 26 6.88 25.62 -15.76
C GLN A 26 5.51 25.03 -15.41
N GLY A 27 5.47 23.84 -14.80
CA GLY A 27 4.22 23.15 -14.48
C GLY A 27 3.56 22.58 -15.74
N VAL A 28 3.25 21.28 -15.71
CA VAL A 28 2.61 20.62 -16.85
C VAL A 28 1.11 20.94 -16.84
N THR A 29 0.67 21.89 -17.66
CA THR A 29 -0.75 22.02 -18.03
C THR A 29 -1.05 21.04 -19.15
N LEU A 30 -1.69 19.91 -18.82
CA LEU A 30 -2.33 19.02 -19.78
C LEU A 30 -3.50 19.76 -20.45
N GLN A 31 -3.25 20.38 -21.59
CA GLN A 31 -4.32 20.85 -22.47
C GLN A 31 -4.91 19.62 -23.18
N GLN A 32 -6.02 19.13 -22.63
CA GLN A 32 -6.86 18.13 -23.28
C GLN A 32 -7.47 18.77 -24.52
N GLU A 33 -6.94 18.45 -25.71
CA GLU A 33 -7.51 18.86 -26.99
C GLU A 33 -8.95 18.36 -27.08
N THR A 34 -9.89 19.27 -26.84
CA THR A 34 -11.32 19.02 -27.03
C THR A 34 -11.64 19.36 -28.47
N ARG A 35 -11.86 18.34 -29.32
CA ARG A 35 -12.38 18.54 -30.68
C ARG A 35 -13.87 18.91 -30.57
N PRO A 36 -14.31 20.06 -31.11
CA PRO A 36 -15.73 20.38 -31.17
C PRO A 36 -16.26 19.87 -32.51
N ASP A 37 -17.15 18.89 -32.50
CA ASP A 37 -18.24 18.73 -33.47
C ASP A 37 -18.99 17.43 -33.17
N ASP A 38 -20.03 17.52 -32.33
CA ASP A 38 -21.25 16.73 -32.54
C ASP A 38 -22.43 17.38 -31.81
N PRO A 39 -23.62 17.51 -32.45
CA PRO A 39 -24.78 18.18 -31.87
C PRO A 39 -25.50 17.30 -30.83
N PRO A 40 -26.21 17.90 -29.86
CA PRO A 40 -26.86 17.13 -28.79
C PRO A 40 -28.08 16.37 -29.34
N ARG A 41 -28.00 15.04 -29.37
CA ARG A 41 -29.19 14.19 -29.46
C ARG A 41 -29.84 14.09 -28.09
N ILE A 42 -30.96 14.79 -27.95
CA ILE A 42 -31.95 14.49 -26.92
C ILE A 42 -32.59 13.15 -27.29
N LEU A 43 -32.39 12.13 -26.47
CA LEU A 43 -33.29 10.98 -26.37
C LEU A 43 -33.59 10.71 -24.89
N SER A 44 -34.89 10.66 -24.63
CA SER A 44 -35.59 10.46 -23.36
C SER A 44 -35.38 9.04 -22.79
N PRO A 45 -35.82 8.77 -21.56
CA PRO A 45 -35.36 7.66 -20.73
C PRO A 45 -36.09 6.37 -21.09
N GLU A 46 -35.34 5.31 -21.34
CA GLU A 46 -35.85 3.95 -21.28
C GLU A 46 -34.93 3.14 -20.36
N GLU A 47 -35.57 2.72 -19.28
CA GLU A 47 -35.29 1.60 -18.39
C GLU A 47 -34.45 0.52 -19.05
N ASP A 48 -33.23 0.29 -18.56
CA ASP A 48 -32.63 -1.04 -18.53
C ASP A 48 -32.02 -1.22 -17.14
N ASP A 49 -32.79 -1.97 -16.35
CA ASP A 49 -32.55 -2.40 -14.98
C ASP A 49 -31.55 -3.57 -15.01
N ASP A 50 -30.36 -3.32 -15.56
CA ASP A 50 -29.23 -4.25 -15.46
C ASP A 50 -28.55 -4.00 -14.11
N GLU A 51 -29.13 -4.57 -13.05
CA GLU A 51 -28.40 -4.92 -11.83
C GLU A 51 -27.29 -5.93 -12.21
N GLU A 52 -26.21 -5.40 -12.78
CA GLU A 52 -24.97 -6.12 -13.02
C GLU A 52 -24.43 -6.62 -11.66
N GLU A 53 -24.73 -7.88 -11.33
CA GLU A 53 -24.04 -8.68 -10.30
C GLU A 53 -22.56 -8.91 -10.72
N VAL A 54 -21.79 -7.83 -10.89
CA VAL A 54 -20.36 -7.85 -11.22
C VAL A 54 -19.48 -7.80 -9.94
N SER A 55 -20.10 -7.67 -8.77
CA SER A 55 -19.41 -7.39 -7.49
C SER A 55 -18.53 -8.54 -6.99
N SER A 56 -18.95 -9.81 -7.06
CA SER A 56 -18.27 -10.89 -6.31
C SER A 56 -16.87 -11.25 -6.84
N SER A 57 -16.67 -11.24 -8.16
CA SER A 57 -15.38 -11.57 -8.79
C SER A 57 -14.32 -10.49 -8.53
N SER A 58 -14.73 -9.21 -8.62
CA SER A 58 -13.88 -8.06 -8.36
C SER A 58 -13.42 -8.02 -6.90
N ASP A 59 -14.31 -8.34 -5.95
CA ASP A 59 -14.01 -8.35 -4.52
C ASP A 59 -13.00 -9.45 -4.14
N VAL A 60 -13.10 -10.63 -4.76
CA VAL A 60 -12.13 -11.72 -4.56
C VAL A 60 -10.75 -11.34 -5.09
N GLN A 61 -10.66 -10.81 -6.31
CA GLN A 61 -9.38 -10.38 -6.88
C GLN A 61 -8.76 -9.25 -6.05
N GLY A 62 -9.58 -8.27 -5.62
CA GLY A 62 -9.14 -7.19 -4.75
C GLY A 62 -8.62 -7.68 -3.41
N ALA A 63 -9.28 -8.67 -2.80
CA ALA A 63 -8.85 -9.24 -1.52
C ALA A 63 -7.54 -10.02 -1.65
N LEU A 64 -7.38 -10.81 -2.72
CA LEU A 64 -6.12 -11.50 -3.02
C LEU A 64 -4.98 -10.52 -3.26
N GLY A 65 -5.23 -9.44 -3.99
CA GLY A 65 -4.26 -8.36 -4.19
C GLY A 65 -3.82 -7.73 -2.87
N LEU A 66 -4.77 -7.38 -2.00
CA LEU A 66 -4.48 -6.76 -0.71
C LEU A 66 -3.73 -7.70 0.24
N TYR A 67 -4.06 -8.99 0.22
CA TYR A 67 -3.34 -9.99 0.99
C TYR A 67 -1.92 -10.24 0.45
N ALA A 68 -1.71 -10.11 -0.87
CA ALA A 68 -0.38 -10.16 -1.47
C ALA A 68 0.47 -8.94 -1.05
N GLU A 69 -0.10 -7.74 -1.02
CA GLU A 69 0.57 -6.55 -0.47
C GLU A 69 0.93 -6.75 1.01
N ALA A 70 0.02 -7.29 1.83
CA ALA A 70 0.30 -7.63 3.22
C ALA A 70 1.49 -8.60 3.37
N ALA A 71 1.61 -9.58 2.46
CA ALA A 71 2.73 -10.51 2.45
C ALA A 71 4.05 -9.83 2.05
N GLN A 72 4.01 -8.83 1.16
CA GLN A 72 5.17 -8.01 0.82
C GLN A 72 5.62 -7.18 2.03
N ASP A 73 4.69 -6.53 2.74
CA ASP A 73 5.01 -5.79 3.96
C ASP A 73 5.67 -6.68 5.01
N MET A 74 5.19 -7.91 5.20
CA MET A 74 5.85 -8.88 6.09
C MET A 74 7.28 -9.23 5.68
N ALA A 75 7.54 -9.33 4.37
CA ALA A 75 8.87 -9.58 3.86
C ALA A 75 9.77 -8.37 4.14
N THR A 76 9.28 -7.16 3.90
CA THR A 76 9.97 -5.91 4.21
C THR A 76 10.26 -5.79 5.70
N ALA A 77 9.29 -6.05 6.59
CA ALA A 77 9.49 -6.06 8.04
C ALA A 77 10.67 -6.96 8.46
N SER A 78 10.81 -8.12 7.82
CA SER A 78 11.90 -9.06 8.10
C SER A 78 13.26 -8.53 7.63
N VAL A 79 13.30 -7.78 6.52
CA VAL A 79 14.51 -7.11 6.03
C VAL A 79 14.91 -5.97 6.96
N GLU A 80 13.96 -5.13 7.37
CA GLU A 80 14.22 -4.00 8.27
C GLU A 80 14.76 -4.47 9.64
N LEU A 81 14.25 -5.59 10.17
CA LEU A 81 14.83 -6.23 11.35
C LEU A 81 16.31 -6.59 11.14
N GLY A 82 16.64 -7.18 9.99
CA GLY A 82 18.02 -7.56 9.65
C GLY A 82 18.96 -6.36 9.48
N LEU A 83 18.43 -5.19 9.12
CA LEU A 83 19.17 -3.94 9.00
C LEU A 83 19.27 -3.16 10.32
N GLY A 84 18.64 -3.64 11.41
CA GLY A 84 18.61 -2.96 12.70
C GLY A 84 17.67 -1.76 12.75
N ARG A 85 16.75 -1.62 11.78
CA ARG A 85 15.73 -0.57 11.72
C ARG A 85 14.45 -1.08 12.38
N HIS A 86 14.48 -1.11 13.71
CA HIS A 86 13.46 -1.78 14.52
C HIS A 86 12.10 -1.10 14.47
N PHE A 87 12.05 0.23 14.37
CA PHE A 87 10.78 0.93 14.20
C PHE A 87 10.19 0.66 12.82
N ALA A 88 10.99 0.74 11.75
CA ALA A 88 10.52 0.41 10.41
C ALA A 88 9.99 -1.05 10.35
N CYS A 89 10.66 -1.98 11.04
CA CYS A 89 10.15 -3.34 11.21
C CYS A 89 8.76 -3.38 11.86
N ALA A 90 8.55 -2.63 12.94
CA ALA A 90 7.28 -2.58 13.66
C ALA A 90 6.16 -1.93 12.84
N ASP A 91 6.45 -0.84 12.11
CA ASP A 91 5.52 -0.18 11.19
C ASP A 91 5.08 -1.15 10.08
N PHE A 92 6.02 -1.82 9.39
CA PHE A 92 5.64 -2.81 8.39
C PHE A 92 4.85 -4.00 8.98
N CYS A 93 5.05 -4.36 10.24
CA CYS A 93 4.20 -5.34 10.93
C CYS A 93 2.76 -4.83 11.13
N ASN A 94 2.61 -3.55 11.49
CA ASN A 94 1.30 -2.88 11.57
C ASN A 94 0.61 -2.87 10.20
N GLN A 95 1.31 -2.41 9.16
CA GLN A 95 0.79 -2.33 7.79
C GLN A 95 0.38 -3.69 7.23
N ALA A 96 1.22 -4.72 7.41
CA ALA A 96 0.88 -6.07 7.00
C ALA A 96 -0.40 -6.56 7.68
N THR A 97 -0.53 -6.29 8.98
CA THR A 97 -1.69 -6.68 9.79
C THR A 97 -2.96 -5.95 9.33
N GLU A 98 -2.87 -4.65 9.06
CA GLU A 98 -3.96 -3.85 8.53
C GLU A 98 -4.44 -4.39 7.18
N LYS A 99 -3.52 -4.54 6.21
CA LYS A 99 -3.86 -4.98 4.85
C LYS A 99 -4.42 -6.40 4.85
N ALA A 100 -3.90 -7.29 5.71
CA ALA A 100 -4.47 -8.62 5.90
C ALA A 100 -5.90 -8.56 6.45
N ALA A 101 -6.16 -7.75 7.47
CA ALA A 101 -7.49 -7.56 8.03
C ALA A 101 -8.46 -6.91 7.02
N GLN A 102 -7.99 -5.95 6.23
CA GLN A 102 -8.76 -5.32 5.16
C GLN A 102 -9.08 -6.31 4.03
N SER A 103 -8.20 -7.28 3.74
CA SER A 103 -8.49 -8.32 2.75
C SER A 103 -9.65 -9.22 3.20
N VAL A 104 -9.69 -9.53 4.50
CA VAL A 104 -10.82 -10.25 5.13
C VAL A 104 -12.09 -9.40 5.09
N SER A 105 -11.99 -8.10 5.38
CA SER A 105 -13.12 -7.17 5.27
C SER A 105 -13.72 -7.19 3.87
N LEU A 106 -12.88 -7.11 2.83
CA LEU A 106 -13.31 -7.07 1.44
C LEU A 106 -14.04 -8.37 1.06
N LEU A 107 -13.52 -9.54 1.46
CA LEU A 107 -14.20 -10.82 1.19
C LEU A 107 -15.53 -10.98 1.94
N ARG A 108 -15.60 -10.52 3.20
CA ARG A 108 -16.78 -10.73 4.03
C ARG A 108 -17.89 -9.74 3.73
N PHE A 109 -17.53 -8.53 3.33
CA PHE A 109 -18.47 -7.39 3.29
C PHE A 109 -18.48 -6.63 1.96
N GLY A 110 -17.69 -7.05 0.96
CA GLY A 110 -17.59 -6.37 -0.35
C GLY A 110 -16.98 -4.97 -0.27
N ARG A 111 -16.34 -4.62 0.85
CA ARG A 111 -15.74 -3.30 1.05
C ARG A 111 -14.61 -3.32 2.07
N ARG A 112 -13.69 -2.36 1.91
CA ARG A 112 -12.71 -2.03 2.95
C ARG A 112 -13.42 -1.39 4.14
N SER A 113 -12.94 -1.70 5.33
CA SER A 113 -13.40 -1.09 6.57
C SER A 113 -12.83 0.32 6.68
N THR A 114 -13.63 1.27 7.17
CA THR A 114 -13.13 2.59 7.55
C THR A 114 -12.15 2.42 8.70
N TYR A 115 -10.87 2.68 8.43
CA TYR A 115 -9.78 2.47 9.38
C TYR A 115 -9.34 3.80 9.97
N ASN A 116 -9.17 3.82 11.28
CA ASN A 116 -8.75 4.95 12.10
C ASN A 116 -7.42 4.67 12.82
N HIS A 117 -6.57 3.83 12.23
CA HIS A 117 -5.27 3.43 12.82
C HIS A 117 -5.36 2.54 14.07
N ASP A 118 -6.56 2.07 14.44
CA ASP A 118 -6.78 1.11 15.52
C ASP A 118 -7.02 -0.30 14.94
N LEU A 119 -6.00 -1.16 15.03
CA LEU A 119 -6.08 -2.52 14.52
C LEU A 119 -7.00 -3.41 15.37
N ARG A 120 -7.13 -3.15 16.68
CA ARG A 120 -8.03 -3.93 17.55
C ARG A 120 -9.48 -3.70 17.15
N ALA A 121 -9.85 -2.43 16.92
CA ALA A 121 -11.18 -2.07 16.43
C ALA A 121 -11.46 -2.69 15.05
N LEU A 122 -10.49 -2.67 14.14
CA LEU A 122 -10.58 -3.34 12.84
C LEU A 122 -10.80 -4.85 13.00
N GLY A 123 -10.03 -5.51 13.87
CA GLY A 123 -10.16 -6.93 14.18
C GLY A 123 -11.54 -7.29 14.72
N ALA A 124 -12.08 -6.49 15.64
CA ALA A 124 -13.42 -6.67 16.17
C ALA A 124 -14.50 -6.50 15.08
N LEU A 125 -14.36 -5.47 14.24
CA LEU A 125 -15.29 -5.20 13.14
C LEU A 125 -15.38 -6.35 12.14
N ILE A 126 -14.23 -6.95 11.79
CA ILE A 126 -14.20 -8.08 10.85
C ILE A 126 -14.51 -9.42 11.53
N GLY A 127 -14.78 -9.46 12.83
CA GLY A 127 -15.07 -10.69 13.58
C GLY A 127 -13.86 -11.62 13.72
N ALA A 128 -12.67 -11.05 13.95
CA ALA A 128 -11.49 -11.82 14.32
C ALA A 128 -11.66 -12.43 15.73
N PRO A 129 -11.11 -13.62 16.02
CA PRO A 129 -11.06 -14.16 17.38
C PRO A 129 -10.34 -13.22 18.35
N VAL A 130 -10.66 -13.29 19.65
CA VAL A 130 -10.11 -12.37 20.67
C VAL A 130 -8.58 -12.45 20.72
N GLU A 131 -8.03 -13.66 20.60
CA GLU A 131 -6.60 -13.88 20.55
C GLU A 131 -5.94 -13.22 19.34
N ILE A 132 -6.64 -13.08 18.20
CA ILE A 132 -6.14 -12.35 17.03
C ILE A 132 -6.26 -10.85 17.25
N GLN A 133 -7.36 -10.39 17.85
CA GLN A 133 -7.54 -8.98 18.21
C GLN A 133 -6.45 -8.50 19.18
N ASP A 134 -6.04 -9.34 20.13
CA ASP A 134 -4.96 -9.01 21.08
C ASP A 134 -3.61 -8.86 20.36
N GLU A 135 -3.31 -9.69 19.35
CA GLU A 135 -2.10 -9.53 18.53
C GLU A 135 -2.16 -8.27 17.66
N MET A 136 -3.35 -7.92 17.16
CA MET A 136 -3.58 -6.68 16.42
C MET A 136 -3.37 -5.44 17.32
N ASP A 137 -3.86 -5.50 18.55
CA ASP A 137 -3.74 -4.42 19.54
C ASP A 137 -2.27 -4.09 19.85
N ILE A 138 -1.43 -5.12 20.04
CA ILE A 138 0.02 -4.98 20.23
C ILE A 138 0.67 -4.13 19.12
N LEU A 139 0.17 -4.24 17.89
CA LEU A 139 0.76 -3.59 16.73
C LEU A 139 0.18 -2.19 16.45
N SER A 140 -0.99 -1.85 17.01
CA SER A 140 -1.68 -0.58 16.74
C SER A 140 -0.80 0.67 17.00
N PRO A 141 0.03 0.73 18.05
CA PRO A 141 0.84 1.91 18.34
C PRO A 141 1.90 2.25 17.28
N PHE A 142 2.24 1.33 16.37
CA PHE A 142 3.33 1.52 15.42
C PHE A 142 2.92 2.15 14.09
N HIS A 143 1.66 2.53 13.93
CA HIS A 143 1.29 3.41 12.83
C HIS A 143 2.06 4.74 12.94
N PRO A 144 2.74 5.24 11.89
CA PRO A 144 3.62 6.41 11.99
C PRO A 144 2.96 7.66 12.58
N GLU A 145 1.69 7.92 12.25
CA GLU A 145 0.95 9.07 12.81
C GLU A 145 0.82 8.99 14.34
N ALA A 146 0.52 7.81 14.88
CA ALA A 146 0.37 7.61 16.31
C ALA A 146 1.74 7.58 17.01
N PHE A 147 2.70 6.87 16.41
CA PHE A 147 4.02 6.71 17.00
C PHE A 147 4.80 8.03 17.05
N TYR A 148 4.80 8.78 15.96
CA TYR A 148 5.53 10.04 15.87
C TYR A 148 4.87 11.22 16.59
N ALA A 149 3.64 11.05 17.10
CA ALA A 149 3.03 12.02 17.99
C ALA A 149 3.84 12.17 19.29
N ASP A 150 4.41 11.08 19.79
CA ASP A 150 5.14 11.03 21.06
C ASP A 150 6.65 10.76 20.90
N THR A 151 7.10 10.29 19.73
CA THR A 151 8.50 9.91 19.48
C THR A 151 9.04 10.59 18.23
N PRO A 152 10.05 11.47 18.30
CA PRO A 152 10.67 12.04 17.11
C PRO A 152 11.27 10.96 16.19
N PRO A 153 11.23 11.11 14.85
CA PRO A 153 11.76 10.13 13.91
C PRO A 153 13.22 9.74 14.16
N GLU A 154 14.05 10.68 14.62
CA GLU A 154 15.47 10.46 14.91
C GLU A 154 15.71 9.53 16.11
N GLU A 155 14.70 9.37 16.98
CA GLU A 155 14.76 8.57 18.20
C GLU A 155 14.04 7.22 18.07
N ALA A 156 13.31 7.00 16.98
CA ALA A 156 12.41 5.85 16.82
C ALA A 156 13.10 4.49 17.00
N ASP A 157 14.29 4.31 16.41
CA ASP A 157 15.07 3.07 16.53
C ASP A 157 15.80 2.93 17.88
N ALA A 158 15.84 3.98 18.71
CA ALA A 158 16.35 3.90 20.07
C ALA A 158 15.29 3.41 21.07
N VAL A 159 14.00 3.56 20.74
CA VAL A 159 12.87 3.15 21.59
C VAL A 159 12.56 1.65 21.47
N ILE A 160 12.78 1.08 20.28
CA ILE A 160 12.47 -0.32 19.97
C ILE A 160 13.78 -1.07 19.73
N ASN A 161 13.97 -2.18 20.45
CA ASN A 161 15.13 -3.06 20.24
C ASN A 161 14.80 -4.27 19.36
N ALA A 162 15.83 -5.04 18.99
CA ALA A 162 15.71 -6.20 18.11
C ALA A 162 14.79 -7.32 18.67
N GLU A 163 14.76 -7.51 20.00
CA GLU A 163 13.92 -8.52 20.64
C GLU A 163 12.44 -8.12 20.54
N GLN A 164 12.12 -6.86 20.83
CA GLN A 164 10.78 -6.31 20.67
C GLN A 164 10.32 -6.39 19.21
N ALA A 165 11.14 -5.92 18.26
CA ALA A 165 10.83 -6.00 16.83
C ALA A 165 10.61 -7.45 16.36
N SER A 166 11.43 -8.39 16.85
CA SER A 166 11.22 -9.82 16.57
C SER A 166 9.88 -10.34 17.10
N SER A 167 9.46 -9.88 18.29
CA SER A 167 8.15 -10.24 18.85
C SER A 167 6.99 -9.70 18.00
N TYR A 168 7.09 -8.48 17.47
CA TYR A 168 6.08 -7.88 16.59
C TYR A 168 5.94 -8.65 15.28
N ILE A 169 7.04 -9.16 14.70
CA ILE A 169 6.97 -10.08 13.56
C ILE A 169 6.14 -11.33 13.91
N GLN A 170 6.28 -11.88 15.12
CA GLN A 170 5.50 -13.05 15.51
C GLN A 170 4.01 -12.73 15.67
N SER A 171 3.67 -11.57 16.23
CA SER A 171 2.29 -11.08 16.31
C SER A 171 1.68 -10.92 14.92
N ALA A 172 2.34 -10.20 14.02
CA ALA A 172 1.86 -10.01 12.65
C ALA A 172 1.74 -11.34 11.89
N ARG A 173 2.67 -12.28 12.09
CA ARG A 173 2.57 -13.64 11.52
C ARG A 173 1.35 -14.41 12.01
N LYS A 174 0.94 -14.26 13.28
CA LYS A 174 -0.29 -14.91 13.78
C LYS A 174 -1.52 -14.37 13.06
N VAL A 175 -1.63 -13.04 12.92
CA VAL A 175 -2.74 -12.41 12.20
C VAL A 175 -2.74 -12.82 10.73
N MET A 176 -1.58 -12.77 10.06
CA MET A 176 -1.43 -13.21 8.66
C MET A 176 -1.87 -14.67 8.46
N ARG A 177 -1.45 -15.58 9.34
CA ARG A 177 -1.87 -17.00 9.26
C ARG A 177 -3.37 -17.15 9.42
N TRP A 178 -3.98 -16.42 10.34
CA TRP A 178 -5.43 -16.42 10.51
C TRP A 178 -6.14 -15.88 9.25
N ALA A 179 -5.75 -14.71 8.75
CA ALA A 179 -6.33 -14.12 7.54
C ALA A 179 -6.18 -15.06 6.33
N LYS A 180 -5.05 -15.74 6.19
CA LYS A 180 -4.81 -16.76 5.16
C LYS A 180 -5.91 -17.83 5.12
N THR A 181 -6.37 -18.29 6.28
CA THR A 181 -7.40 -19.35 6.36
C THR A 181 -8.76 -18.92 5.85
N ILE A 182 -8.95 -17.63 5.60
CA ILE A 182 -10.17 -17.04 5.08
C ILE A 182 -9.96 -16.64 3.62
N VAL A 183 -8.84 -15.97 3.34
CA VAL A 183 -8.57 -15.35 2.03
C VAL A 183 -8.16 -16.35 0.96
N LEU A 184 -7.43 -17.40 1.35
CA LEU A 184 -6.94 -18.45 0.45
C LEU A 184 -7.66 -19.79 0.68
N ALA A 185 -8.87 -19.74 1.25
CA ALA A 185 -9.67 -20.91 1.57
C ALA A 185 -10.22 -21.62 0.33
#